data_AF-A0A6P9ASM6-F1
#
_entry.id   AF-A0A6P9ASM6-F1
#
_cell.length_a   1.000
_cell.length_b   1.000
_cell.length_c   1.000
_cell.angle_alpha   90.00
_cell.angle_beta   90.00
_cell.angle_gamma   90.00
#
_symmetry.space_group_name_H-M   'P 1'
#
loop_
_entity.id
_entity.type
_entity.pdbx_description
1 polymer ?
#
loop_
_entity_poly.entity_id
_entity_poly.type
_entity_poly.pdbx_seq_one_letter_code
_entity_poly.pdbx_strand_id
1 'polypeptide(L)' 'MRDDFSFSSSALIGLLVIAVAIATVIVISLVMLRKRQYGTISHGIVEVDPMLTPEERHLNKMQNHGYENPTYKYLEQMQI' A
#
# COMPACT_ATOMS: atom_id res chain seq x y z
N MET A 1 46.69 18.61 -20.74
CA MET A 1 47.34 18.40 -19.43
C MET A 1 46.61 19.09 -18.28
N ARG A 2 46.15 20.35 -18.36
CA ARG A 2 45.31 20.95 -17.29
C ARG A 2 43.82 20.59 -17.41
N ASP A 3 43.33 20.34 -18.62
CA ASP A 3 41.91 20.03 -18.88
C ASP A 3 41.49 18.60 -18.50
N ASP A 4 42.46 17.67 -18.45
CA ASP A 4 42.22 16.27 -18.10
C ASP A 4 41.85 16.10 -16.60
N PHE A 5 42.39 16.97 -15.74
CA PHE A 5 42.12 16.99 -14.30
C PHE A 5 40.77 17.63 -13.95
N SER A 6 40.34 18.65 -14.72
CA SER A 6 39.02 19.25 -14.56
C SER A 6 37.91 18.33 -15.08
N PHE A 7 38.17 17.59 -16.16
CA PHE A 7 37.23 16.57 -16.66
C PHE A 7 37.08 15.40 -15.69
N SER A 8 38.18 14.86 -15.14
CA SER A 8 38.10 13.78 -14.15
C SER A 8 37.39 14.21 -12.86
N SER A 9 37.63 15.44 -12.38
CA SER A 9 36.93 15.97 -11.19
C SER A 9 35.42 16.10 -11.41
N SER A 10 35.02 16.65 -12.56
CA SER A 10 33.59 16.78 -12.91
C SER A 10 32.92 15.42 -13.17
N ALA A 11 33.63 14.47 -13.76
CA ALA A 11 33.16 13.10 -13.93
C ALA A 11 32.95 12.40 -12.58
N LEU A 12 33.88 12.55 -11.62
CA LEU A 12 33.75 12.00 -10.27
C LEU A 12 32.53 12.58 -9.55
N ILE A 13 32.34 13.90 -9.62
CA ILE A 13 31.17 14.56 -9.02
C ILE A 13 29.87 14.04 -9.67
N GLY A 14 29.83 13.93 -11.00
CA GLY A 14 28.66 13.39 -11.71
C GLY A 14 28.33 11.95 -11.30
N LEU A 15 29.34 11.08 -11.17
CA LEU A 15 29.16 9.70 -10.73
C LEU A 15 28.63 9.62 -9.30
N LEU A 16 29.13 10.47 -8.39
CA LEU A 16 28.63 10.53 -7.01
C LEU A 16 27.16 10.96 -6.95
N VAL A 17 26.75 11.95 -7.75
CA VAL A 17 25.36 12.41 -7.79
C VAL A 17 24.43 11.29 -8.29
N ILE A 18 24.83 10.57 -9.34
CA ILE A 18 24.07 9.44 -9.87
C ILE A 18 23.94 8.33 -8.82
N ALA A 19 25.04 8.01 -8.12
CA ALA A 19 25.04 6.99 -7.07
C ALA A 19 24.08 7.36 -5.92
N VAL A 20 24.09 8.62 -5.47
CA VAL A 20 23.16 9.12 -4.44
C VAL A 20 21.71 9.03 -4.91
N ALA A 21 21.43 9.45 -6.15
CA ALA A 21 20.09 9.37 -6.71
C ALA A 21 19.57 7.92 -6.72
N ILE A 22 20.37 6.96 -7.20
CA ILE A 22 20.01 5.53 -7.21
C ILE A 22 19.77 5.02 -5.79
N ALA A 23 20.65 5.35 -4.84
CA ALA A 23 20.49 4.93 -3.45
C ALA A 23 19.16 5.42 -2.86
N THR A 24 18.77 6.67 -3.10
CA THR A 24 17.49 7.20 -2.59
C THR A 24 16.28 6.51 -3.20
N VAL A 25 16.29 6.23 -4.50
CA VAL A 25 15.19 5.51 -5.18
C VAL A 25 15.02 4.10 -4.62
N ILE A 26 16.13 3.41 -4.35
CA ILE A 26 16.11 2.08 -3.73
C ILE A 26 15.55 2.16 -2.31
N VAL A 27 16.00 3.11 -1.50
CA VAL A 27 15.50 3.31 -0.13
C VAL A 27 14.00 3.57 -0.11
N ILE A 28 13.51 4.49 -0.96
CA ILE A 28 12.07 4.79 -1.07
C ILE A 28 11.29 3.55 -1.51
N SER A 29 11.78 2.84 -2.53
CA SER A 29 11.15 1.61 -3.03
C SER A 29 11.08 0.54 -1.93
N LEU A 30 12.16 0.30 -1.19
CA LEU A 30 12.19 -0.64 -0.07
C LEU A 30 11.28 -0.23 1.07
N VAL A 31 11.22 1.07 1.41
CA VAL A 31 10.31 1.60 2.43
C VAL A 31 8.85 1.40 2.00
N MET A 32 8.51 1.63 0.73
CA MET A 32 7.17 1.38 0.20
C MET A 32 6.80 -0.11 0.18
N LEU A 33 7.74 -0.99 -0.23
CA LEU A 33 7.55 -2.44 -0.19
C LEU A 33 7.36 -2.94 1.25
N ARG A 34 8.16 -2.43 2.19
CA ARG A 34 8.04 -2.73 3.62
C ARG A 34 6.70 -2.26 4.18
N LYS A 35 6.23 -1.06 3.81
CA LYS A 35 4.89 -0.56 4.18
C LYS A 35 3.76 -1.41 3.61
N ARG A 36 3.89 -1.93 2.38
CA ARG A 36 2.89 -2.85 1.80
C ARG A 36 2.74 -4.15 2.58
N GLN A 37 3.83 -4.70 3.13
CA GLN A 37 3.76 -5.91 3.95
C GLN A 37 3.19 -5.67 5.36
N TYR A 38 3.35 -4.47 5.92
CA TYR A 38 2.68 -4.12 7.18
C TYR A 38 1.17 -3.83 7.00
N GLY A 39 0.74 -3.41 5.81
CA GLY A 39 -0.66 -3.03 5.53
C GLY A 39 -1.62 -4.17 5.17
N THR A 40 -1.17 -5.42 5.11
CA THR A 40 -2.02 -6.57 4.70
C THR A 40 -2.07 -7.71 5.71
N ILE A 41 -1.30 -7.63 6.80
CA ILE A 41 -1.38 -8.57 7.95
C ILE A 41 -1.90 -7.80 9.17
N SER A 42 -3.18 -7.41 9.10
CA SER A 42 -3.97 -7.04 10.29
C SER A 42 -5.25 -7.87 10.29
N HIS A 43 -5.04 -9.18 10.31
CA HIS A 43 -6.10 -10.18 10.40
C HIS A 43 -6.54 -10.35 11.87
N GLY A 44 -6.99 -9.26 12.52
CA GLY A 44 -7.49 -9.37 13.89
C GLY A 44 -7.74 -8.10 14.69
N ILE A 45 -7.32 -6.91 14.23
CA ILE A 45 -7.68 -5.65 14.89
C ILE A 45 -8.04 -4.65 13.82
N VAL A 46 -9.33 -4.32 13.81
CA VAL A 46 -9.92 -3.15 13.18
C VAL A 46 -9.06 -1.92 13.49
N GLU A 47 -8.29 -1.43 12.52
CA GLU A 47 -7.85 -0.04 12.51
C GLU A 47 -9.12 0.78 12.25
N VAL A 48 -9.79 1.17 13.34
CA VAL A 48 -10.73 2.29 13.32
C VAL A 48 -9.91 3.52 12.99
N ASP A 49 -10.03 3.97 11.74
CA ASP A 49 -9.85 5.37 11.43
C ASP A 49 -10.65 6.17 12.49
N PRO A 50 -10.00 6.94 13.38
CA PRO A 50 -10.66 7.56 14.53
C PRO A 50 -11.66 8.64 14.13
N MET A 51 -11.82 8.93 12.83
CA MET A 51 -12.75 9.91 12.28
C MET A 51 -13.96 9.31 11.59
N LEU A 52 -14.06 7.98 11.43
CA LEU A 52 -15.28 7.33 10.91
C LEU A 52 -15.94 6.49 12.00
N THR A 53 -17.17 6.87 12.35
CA THR A 53 -17.90 6.27 13.47
C THR A 53 -18.22 4.79 13.19
N PRO A 54 -18.29 3.93 14.21
CA PRO A 54 -18.60 2.50 14.03
C PRO A 54 -19.94 2.25 13.31
N GLU A 55 -20.85 3.22 13.37
CA GLU A 55 -22.15 3.21 12.71
C GLU A 55 -22.02 3.32 11.19
N GLU A 56 -21.18 4.23 10.69
CA GLU A 56 -20.96 4.42 9.25
C GLU A 56 -20.36 3.17 8.61
N ARG A 57 -19.48 2.45 9.31
CA ARG A 57 -18.95 1.17 8.81
C ARG A 57 -20.04 0.10 8.71
N HIS A 58 -20.94 0.02 9.69
CA HIS A 58 -22.04 -0.93 9.68
C HIS A 58 -23.01 -0.63 8.53
N LEU A 59 -23.38 0.64 8.35
CA LEU A 59 -24.22 1.10 7.25
C LEU A 59 -23.57 0.82 5.90
N ASN A 60 -22.27 1.11 5.74
CA ASN A 60 -21.55 0.86 4.49
C ASN A 60 -21.45 -0.66 4.18
N LYS A 61 -21.31 -1.52 5.20
CA LYS A 61 -21.37 -2.97 5.03
C LYS A 61 -22.75 -3.41 4.52
N MET A 62 -23.82 -2.87 5.09
CA MET A 62 -25.19 -3.15 4.66
C MET A 62 -25.49 -2.60 3.26
N GLN A 63 -24.98 -1.43 2.90
CA GLN A 63 -25.17 -0.82 1.57
C GLN A 63 -24.42 -1.57 0.47
N ASN A 64 -23.17 -2.00 0.73
CA ASN A 64 -22.35 -2.67 -0.29
C ASN A 64 -22.70 -4.15 -0.48
N HIS A 65 -23.10 -4.85 0.60
CA HIS A 65 -23.34 -6.30 0.55
C HIS A 65 -24.82 -6.67 0.66
N GLY A 66 -25.69 -5.73 1.04
CA GLY A 66 -27.09 -6.05 1.34
C GLY A 66 -27.25 -6.97 2.54
N TYR A 67 -28.47 -7.39 2.80
CA TYR A 67 -28.79 -8.46 3.73
C TYR A 67 -29.67 -9.48 3.02
N GLU A 68 -29.10 -10.66 2.77
CA GLU A 68 -29.86 -11.79 2.28
C GLU A 68 -30.33 -12.62 3.46
N ASN A 69 -31.64 -12.86 3.54
CA ASN A 69 -32.20 -13.71 4.57
C ASN A 69 -31.94 -15.19 4.23
N PRO A 70 -31.12 -15.92 5.02
CA PRO A 70 -30.78 -17.32 4.74
C PRO A 70 -31.99 -18.25 4.81
N THR A 71 -33.09 -17.83 5.42
CA THR A 71 -34.32 -18.63 5.48
C THR A 71 -34.85 -19.00 4.10
N TYR A 72 -34.66 -18.14 3.09
CA TYR A 72 -35.12 -18.44 1.73
C TYR A 72 -34.35 -19.57 1.05
N LYS A 73 -33.11 -19.85 1.46
CA LYS A 73 -32.32 -20.95 0.91
C LYS A 73 -32.95 -22.32 1.18
N TYR A 74 -33.61 -22.48 2.32
CA TYR A 74 -34.32 -23.72 2.64
C TYR A 74 -35.55 -23.91 1.76
N LEU A 75 -36.23 -22.82 1.38
CA LEU A 75 -37.39 -22.87 0.49
C LEU A 75 -36.98 -23.25 -0.94
N GLU A 76 -35.86 -22.70 -1.44
CA GLU A 76 -35.28 -23.09 -2.73
C GLU A 76 -34.87 -24.57 -2.75
N GLN A 77 -34.29 -25.08 -1.66
CA GLN A 77 -33.88 -26.49 -1.55
C GLN A 77 -35.05 -27.48 -1.49
N MET A 78 -36.21 -27.06 -0.97
CA MET A 78 -37.41 -27.89 -0.88
C MET A 78 -38.22 -27.95 -2.18
N GLN A 79 -37.95 -27.07 -3.15
CA GLN A 79 -38.62 -27.03 -4.46
C GLN A 79 -37.86 -27.78 -5.56
N ILE A 80 -36.79 -28.49 -5.20
CA ILE A 80 -35.98 -29.41 -6.05
C ILE A 80 -36.38 -30.84 -5.68
#